data_AF-A0A3D3BQX3-F1
#
_entry.id   AF-A0A3D3BQX3-F1
#
_cell.length_a   1.000
_cell.length_b   1.000
_cell.length_c   1.000
_cell.angle_alpha   90.00
_cell.angle_beta   90.00
_cell.angle_gamma   90.00
#
_symmetry.space_group_name_H-M   'P 1'
#
loop_
_entity.id
_entity.type
_entity.pdbx_description
1 polymer ?
#
loop_
_entity_poly.entity_id
_entity_poly.type
_entity_poly.pdbx_seq_one_letter_code
_entity_poly.pdbx_strand_id
1 'polypeptide(L)'
;MPDRFPSPFEIATPEGAEGWQEMYVYSSMFSESRRDFEDSMFWFQDGVHWPNVLTPWDATFFEFAIASLSQYNTRHLQVPPANGIAFRILNGYGYLSPVPADESTIEERVANFTDRAGHYFMNWNDLYDNWMTKIRDLVGELESLEFNPLPEIEDADEVVKSGAGLGSGYALQDNYHRIVSLGLKLWNYHFEFLNLGYAAYLDFFMFCKTVFPDIPDQAIAKMVAGVEVDLFRPDDELKRLARKAVDSGVAGAFSAGDVEATCEVLKGSSEGQAWIASFEESAEPWFNFSTGSGFYHHDKIWIENLEVPFEFIRNYIEMVQSGEDLNRPVDAIRAERDRVVAEYTALLGSDEEKGEFEGKLGLARVVFPYVENHNFYVEHWSHSVIWRKMRQLGETLVKEGFWSDADDIFYLKRTEVEDALWDYYNSWATPEAPAGPSYWPPIIERRKGMCNALSKAKPSPALGVPPEVITEPFTVMLWGITSDSVSAWLGGGDAKEGELRGMAASPGIVEGLARVIFSADQISELQDGEILVAPLTAPSWAPIFGKIQATVTDTGGMMSHAAIVCREYGVPAVTGTGFATTNLSTGQRIRVDGTNGTVTVLD
;
A
#
# COMPACT_ATOMS: atom_id res chain seq x y z
N MET A 1 17.47 13.49 28.03
CA MET A 1 16.94 12.59 26.99
C MET A 1 18.00 12.48 25.92
N PRO A 2 18.16 11.33 25.25
CA PRO A 2 19.05 11.25 24.08
C PRO A 2 18.60 12.28 23.04
N ASP A 3 19.56 13.00 22.44
CA ASP A 3 19.38 13.98 21.36
C ASP A 3 19.51 13.34 19.97
N ARG A 4 19.73 12.03 19.92
CA ARG A 4 19.90 11.24 18.70
C ARG A 4 19.29 9.85 18.84
N PHE A 5 18.98 9.25 17.69
CA PHE A 5 18.73 7.81 17.58
C PHE A 5 20.07 7.06 17.44
N PRO A 6 20.06 5.72 17.60
CA PRO A 6 21.23 4.90 17.30
C PRO A 6 21.70 5.11 15.85
N SER A 7 23.01 5.00 15.64
CA SER A 7 23.55 4.87 14.28
C SER A 7 23.11 3.51 13.71
N PRO A 8 22.87 3.40 12.39
CA PRO A 8 22.60 2.10 11.75
C PRO A 8 23.67 1.05 12.06
N PHE A 9 24.92 1.47 12.31
CA PHE A 9 26.04 0.59 12.62
C PHE A 9 26.13 0.18 14.09
N GLU A 10 25.31 0.77 14.97
CA GLU A 10 25.21 0.43 16.40
C GLU A 10 24.09 -0.60 16.66
N ILE A 11 23.19 -0.81 15.70
CA ILE A 11 22.06 -1.72 15.83
C ILE A 11 22.56 -3.17 15.75
N ALA A 12 22.32 -3.92 16.82
CA ALA A 12 22.63 -5.34 16.87
C ALA A 12 21.73 -6.15 15.93
N THR A 13 22.28 -7.23 15.36
CA THR A 13 21.49 -8.25 14.68
C THR A 13 20.72 -9.06 15.72
N PRO A 14 19.40 -9.28 15.53
CA PRO A 14 18.61 -10.17 16.39
C PRO A 14 19.17 -11.60 16.41
N GLU A 15 19.08 -12.28 17.55
CA GLU A 15 19.49 -13.68 17.69
C GLU A 15 18.74 -14.58 16.70
N GLY A 16 19.47 -15.40 15.95
CA GLY A 16 18.91 -16.29 14.93
C GLY A 16 18.77 -15.63 13.54
N ALA A 17 19.15 -14.37 13.40
CA ALA A 17 19.20 -13.65 12.13
C ALA A 17 20.63 -13.37 11.64
N GLU A 18 21.64 -14.04 12.18
CA GLU A 18 23.04 -13.84 11.81
C GLU A 18 23.25 -14.08 10.31
N GLY A 19 23.80 -13.08 9.61
CA GLY A 19 24.05 -13.16 8.17
C GLY A 19 22.86 -12.74 7.29
N TRP A 20 21.79 -12.18 7.87
CA TRP A 20 20.61 -11.67 7.13
C TRP A 20 20.95 -10.80 5.92
N GLN A 21 22.12 -10.14 5.92
CA GLN A 21 22.64 -9.34 4.81
C GLN A 21 22.66 -10.10 3.48
N GLU A 22 22.82 -11.43 3.50
CA GLU A 22 22.84 -12.25 2.28
C GLU A 22 21.49 -12.29 1.54
N MET A 23 20.40 -11.93 2.23
CA MET A 23 19.03 -11.89 1.68
C MET A 23 18.82 -10.73 0.71
N TYR A 24 19.65 -9.69 0.77
CA TYR A 24 19.45 -8.46 0.01
C TYR A 24 20.63 -8.15 -0.89
N VAL A 25 20.42 -7.31 -1.91
CA VAL A 25 21.51 -6.86 -2.78
C VAL A 25 22.41 -5.87 -2.03
N TYR A 26 23.72 -5.91 -2.32
CA TYR A 26 24.73 -5.13 -1.59
C TYR A 26 24.47 -3.61 -1.60
N SER A 27 23.83 -3.09 -2.66
CA SER A 27 23.51 -1.67 -2.81
C SER A 27 22.38 -1.21 -1.89
N SER A 28 21.52 -2.13 -1.44
CA SER A 28 20.35 -1.83 -0.62
C SER A 28 20.66 -1.81 0.88
N MET A 29 21.87 -2.15 1.32
CA MET A 29 22.21 -2.23 2.74
C MET A 29 23.01 -1.02 3.22
N PHE A 30 22.96 -0.74 4.53
CA PHE A 30 23.96 0.13 5.16
C PHE A 30 25.36 -0.49 4.97
N SER A 31 26.35 0.35 4.63
CA SER A 31 27.69 -0.15 4.30
C SER A 31 28.77 0.76 4.87
N GLU A 32 29.86 0.16 5.37
CA GLU A 32 31.04 0.88 5.86
C GLU A 32 31.62 1.85 4.81
N SER A 33 31.58 1.49 3.53
CA SER A 33 32.07 2.35 2.44
C SER A 33 31.27 3.65 2.25
N ARG A 34 30.07 3.74 2.85
CA ARG A 34 29.21 4.92 2.83
C ARG A 34 29.04 5.54 4.22
N ARG A 35 29.76 5.07 5.24
CA ARG A 35 29.54 5.45 6.66
C ARG A 35 29.39 6.96 6.87
N ASP A 36 30.29 7.76 6.31
CA ASP A 36 30.24 9.23 6.44
C ASP A 36 28.91 9.81 5.95
N PHE A 37 28.38 9.30 4.83
CA PHE A 37 27.07 9.68 4.33
C PHE A 37 25.96 9.14 5.23
N GLU A 38 25.96 7.84 5.54
CA GLU A 38 24.91 7.20 6.35
C GLU A 38 24.77 7.83 7.74
N ASP A 39 25.88 8.14 8.43
CA ASP A 39 25.90 8.77 9.76
C ASP A 39 25.55 10.28 9.69
N SER A 40 25.63 10.91 8.51
CA SER A 40 25.23 12.30 8.30
C SER A 40 23.74 12.49 8.06
N MET A 41 23.02 11.41 7.74
CA MET A 41 21.61 11.45 7.38
C MET A 41 20.70 11.06 8.55
N PHE A 42 19.50 11.63 8.57
CA PHE A 42 18.40 11.15 9.40
C PHE A 42 17.59 10.12 8.63
N TRP A 43 17.47 8.91 9.18
CA TRP A 43 16.70 7.82 8.56
C TRP A 43 15.44 7.54 9.37
N PHE A 44 14.32 7.29 8.72
CA PHE A 44 13.10 6.80 9.36
C PHE A 44 12.67 5.47 8.73
N GLN A 45 12.08 4.59 9.54
CA GLN A 45 11.56 3.32 9.06
C GLN A 45 10.26 3.57 8.27
N ASP A 46 10.12 2.95 7.09
CA ASP A 46 8.90 3.08 6.29
C ASP A 46 7.78 2.17 6.80
N GLY A 47 7.23 2.53 7.96
CA GLY A 47 6.15 1.78 8.60
C GLY A 47 4.78 1.95 7.94
N VAL A 48 4.67 2.84 6.95
CA VAL A 48 3.40 3.07 6.22
C VAL A 48 3.24 2.06 5.11
N HIS A 49 4.28 1.86 4.29
CA HIS A 49 4.19 0.98 3.11
C HIS A 49 4.80 -0.38 3.38
N TRP A 50 5.93 -0.42 4.11
CA TRP A 50 6.74 -1.62 4.35
C TRP A 50 6.93 -1.90 5.86
N PRO A 51 5.85 -2.13 6.63
CA PRO A 51 5.93 -2.34 8.08
C PRO A 51 6.52 -3.67 8.51
N ASN A 52 6.63 -4.66 7.62
CA ASN A 52 7.08 -6.01 7.91
C ASN A 52 8.48 -6.30 7.33
N VAL A 53 9.12 -7.35 7.86
CA VAL A 53 10.38 -7.87 7.31
C VAL A 53 10.21 -8.22 5.85
N LEU A 54 11.04 -7.65 4.99
CA LEU A 54 11.07 -7.94 3.56
C LEU A 54 11.67 -9.32 3.32
N THR A 55 10.99 -10.19 2.59
CA THR A 55 11.68 -11.35 2.00
C THR A 55 12.62 -10.90 0.88
N PRO A 56 13.62 -11.71 0.49
CA PRO A 56 14.53 -11.42 -0.61
C PRO A 56 13.84 -10.94 -1.90
N TRP A 57 12.71 -11.56 -2.28
CA TRP A 57 11.99 -11.15 -3.47
C TRP A 57 11.12 -9.91 -3.23
N ASP A 58 10.42 -9.81 -2.09
CA ASP A 58 9.63 -8.60 -1.75
C ASP A 58 10.52 -7.34 -1.76
N ALA A 59 11.78 -7.46 -1.31
CA ALA A 59 12.75 -6.36 -1.35
C ALA A 59 12.98 -5.80 -2.76
N THR A 60 12.76 -6.59 -3.81
CA THR A 60 12.84 -6.09 -5.20
C THR A 60 11.79 -5.03 -5.48
N PHE A 61 10.58 -5.16 -4.94
CA PHE A 61 9.52 -4.16 -5.11
C PHE A 61 9.82 -2.89 -4.33
N PHE A 62 10.31 -3.01 -3.10
CA PHE A 62 10.79 -1.87 -2.33
C PHE A 62 11.88 -1.10 -3.10
N GLU A 63 12.87 -1.81 -3.64
CA GLU A 63 13.95 -1.21 -4.43
C GLU A 63 13.43 -0.49 -5.68
N PHE A 64 12.54 -1.13 -6.44
CA PHE A 64 11.95 -0.54 -7.65
C PHE A 64 11.13 0.70 -7.33
N ALA A 65 10.29 0.65 -6.31
CA ALA A 65 9.46 1.78 -5.89
C ALA A 65 10.32 3.01 -5.57
N ILE A 66 11.28 2.88 -4.66
CA ILE A 66 12.06 4.05 -4.21
C ILE A 66 13.02 4.55 -5.29
N ALA A 67 13.57 3.64 -6.12
CA ALA A 67 14.38 4.03 -7.27
C ALA A 67 13.58 4.85 -8.29
N SER A 68 12.38 4.38 -8.67
CA SER A 68 11.50 5.08 -9.63
C SER A 68 11.01 6.42 -9.08
N LEU A 69 10.60 6.47 -7.81
CA LEU A 69 10.26 7.72 -7.12
C LEU A 69 11.40 8.75 -7.23
N SER A 70 12.60 8.31 -6.89
CA SER A 70 13.79 9.17 -6.89
C SER A 70 14.17 9.61 -8.29
N GLN A 71 13.99 8.75 -9.29
CA GLN A 71 14.22 9.09 -10.70
C GLN A 71 13.22 10.15 -11.18
N TYR A 72 11.95 10.06 -10.79
CA TYR A 72 10.97 11.08 -11.12
C TYR A 72 11.29 12.43 -10.48
N ASN A 73 11.71 12.43 -9.22
CA ASN A 73 12.14 13.67 -8.55
C ASN A 73 13.39 14.28 -9.20
N THR A 74 14.37 13.47 -9.60
CA THR A 74 15.70 13.98 -9.99
C THR A 74 15.97 14.11 -11.48
N ARG A 75 15.34 13.26 -12.31
CA ARG A 75 15.65 13.13 -13.75
C ARG A 75 14.45 13.51 -14.62
N HIS A 76 13.22 13.22 -14.20
CA HIS A 76 12.02 13.52 -14.99
C HIS A 76 11.41 14.87 -14.67
N LEU A 77 10.95 15.10 -13.45
CA LEU A 77 10.26 16.33 -13.07
C LEU A 77 11.24 17.40 -12.58
N GLN A 78 12.38 16.99 -12.04
CA GLN A 78 13.34 17.90 -11.38
C GLN A 78 12.68 18.74 -10.29
N VAL A 79 12.02 18.05 -9.35
CA VAL A 79 11.37 18.68 -8.19
C VAL A 79 12.38 19.61 -7.50
N PRO A 80 12.09 20.91 -7.31
CA PRO A 80 13.14 21.89 -7.06
C PRO A 80 13.97 21.62 -5.79
N PRO A 81 13.38 21.35 -4.62
CA PRO A 81 14.17 21.11 -3.40
C PRO A 81 14.67 19.66 -3.26
N ALA A 82 14.27 18.74 -4.14
CA ALA A 82 14.40 17.30 -3.88
C ALA A 82 15.26 16.56 -4.91
N ASN A 83 16.17 15.74 -4.40
CA ASN A 83 16.96 14.74 -5.12
C ASN A 83 16.46 13.31 -4.90
N GLY A 84 15.20 13.14 -4.49
CA GLY A 84 14.61 11.83 -4.25
C GLY A 84 14.81 11.34 -2.82
N ILE A 85 14.70 10.03 -2.62
CA ILE A 85 14.74 9.38 -1.32
C ILE A 85 15.81 8.29 -1.38
N ALA A 86 16.80 8.39 -0.50
CA ALA A 86 17.73 7.30 -0.27
C ALA A 86 17.02 6.22 0.55
N PHE A 87 17.26 4.95 0.23
CA PHE A 87 16.72 3.84 1.00
C PHE A 87 17.80 2.87 1.43
N ARG A 88 17.60 2.21 2.56
CA ARG A 88 18.43 1.10 3.06
C ARG A 88 17.58 0.04 3.73
N ILE A 89 18.06 -1.20 3.74
CA ILE A 89 17.50 -2.30 4.51
C ILE A 89 18.41 -2.56 5.70
N LEU A 90 17.84 -2.57 6.90
CA LEU A 90 18.50 -2.92 8.16
C LEU A 90 17.66 -3.93 8.92
N ASN A 91 18.24 -5.09 9.25
CA ASN A 91 17.55 -6.16 9.94
C ASN A 91 16.21 -6.54 9.26
N GLY A 92 16.19 -6.49 7.92
CA GLY A 92 15.03 -6.80 7.10
C GLY A 92 13.95 -5.71 6.98
N TYR A 93 14.13 -4.55 7.60
CA TYR A 93 13.20 -3.42 7.48
C TYR A 93 13.74 -2.32 6.58
N GLY A 94 12.86 -1.70 5.79
CA GLY A 94 13.16 -0.57 4.93
C GLY A 94 13.25 0.75 5.70
N TYR A 95 14.34 1.49 5.48
CA TYR A 95 14.61 2.82 6.03
C TYR A 95 14.78 3.82 4.89
N LEU A 96 14.21 5.00 5.06
CA LEU A 96 14.18 6.07 4.07
C LEU A 96 14.84 7.34 4.62
N SER A 97 15.46 8.11 3.73
CA SER A 97 15.99 9.43 4.04
C SER A 97 15.86 10.37 2.83
N PRO A 98 15.17 11.51 2.94
CA PRO A 98 15.07 12.49 1.87
C PRO A 98 16.45 13.04 1.50
N VAL A 99 16.75 13.10 0.21
CA VAL A 99 18.00 13.68 -0.28
C VAL A 99 17.70 15.07 -0.83
N PRO A 100 18.24 16.16 -0.26
CA PRO A 100 17.98 17.50 -0.76
C PRO A 100 18.72 17.77 -2.08
N ALA A 101 18.17 18.67 -2.89
CA ALA A 101 18.88 19.27 -4.02
C ALA A 101 19.97 20.23 -3.52
N ASP A 102 21.04 20.39 -4.30
CA ASP A 102 22.02 21.44 -4.06
C ASP A 102 21.36 22.81 -4.32
N GLU A 103 21.47 23.71 -3.35
CA GLU A 103 20.89 25.06 -3.40
C GLU A 103 21.25 25.81 -4.69
N SER A 104 22.47 25.61 -5.20
CA SER A 104 22.95 26.25 -6.43
C SER A 104 22.20 25.79 -7.69
N THR A 105 21.49 24.67 -7.64
CA THR A 105 20.74 24.10 -8.78
C THR A 105 19.24 24.38 -8.73
N ILE A 106 18.74 24.94 -7.62
CA ILE A 106 17.29 25.09 -7.38
C ILE A 106 16.64 25.98 -8.44
N GLU A 107 17.25 27.11 -8.80
CA GLU A 107 16.66 28.06 -9.77
C GLU A 107 16.44 27.41 -11.15
N GLU A 108 17.44 26.68 -11.66
CA GLU A 108 17.32 25.94 -12.92
C GLU A 108 16.22 24.87 -12.84
N ARG A 109 16.16 24.15 -11.71
CA ARG A 109 15.14 23.12 -11.49
C ARG A 109 13.73 23.70 -11.43
N VAL A 110 13.53 24.89 -10.85
CA VAL A 110 12.21 25.56 -10.85
C VAL A 110 11.71 25.74 -12.28
N ALA A 111 12.57 26.21 -13.20
CA ALA A 111 12.18 26.39 -14.59
C ALA A 111 11.78 25.06 -15.26
N ASN A 112 12.58 24.01 -15.06
CA ASN A 112 12.30 22.69 -15.64
C ASN A 112 11.05 22.03 -15.03
N PHE A 113 10.86 22.12 -13.72
CA PHE A 113 9.67 21.61 -13.05
C PHE A 113 8.42 22.34 -13.51
N THR A 114 8.47 23.67 -13.61
CA THR A 114 7.32 24.49 -14.05
C THR A 114 6.88 24.12 -15.46
N ASP A 115 7.83 23.95 -16.39
CA ASP A 115 7.54 23.53 -17.77
C ASP A 115 6.90 22.12 -17.81
N ARG A 116 7.53 21.15 -17.15
CA ARG A 116 7.14 19.73 -17.22
C ARG A 116 5.88 19.42 -16.42
N ALA A 117 5.80 19.87 -15.17
CA ALA A 117 4.62 19.71 -14.32
C ALA A 117 3.45 20.55 -14.88
N GLY A 118 3.72 21.77 -15.36
CA GLY A 118 2.73 22.62 -16.00
C GLY A 118 2.09 21.96 -17.23
N HIS A 119 2.89 21.27 -18.06
CA HIS A 119 2.37 20.48 -19.17
C HIS A 119 1.39 19.40 -18.69
N TYR A 120 1.74 18.64 -17.64
CA TYR A 120 0.85 17.62 -17.09
C TYR A 120 -0.43 18.23 -16.52
N PHE A 121 -0.34 19.29 -15.73
CA PHE A 121 -1.51 19.94 -15.13
C PHE A 121 -2.48 20.50 -16.18
N MET A 122 -1.98 21.05 -17.28
CA MET A 122 -2.82 21.57 -18.37
C MET A 122 -3.47 20.46 -19.22
N ASN A 123 -2.91 19.25 -19.25
CA ASN A 123 -3.35 18.14 -20.10
C ASN A 123 -3.75 16.91 -19.27
N TRP A 124 -4.11 17.11 -18.00
CA TRP A 124 -4.22 16.03 -17.00
C TRP A 124 -5.17 14.92 -17.44
N ASN A 125 -6.38 15.26 -17.90
CA ASN A 125 -7.40 14.28 -18.27
C ASN A 125 -6.95 13.41 -19.44
N ASP A 126 -6.43 14.00 -20.52
CA ASP A 126 -5.96 13.26 -21.70
C ASP A 126 -4.77 12.36 -21.36
N LEU A 127 -3.83 12.86 -20.56
CA LEU A 127 -2.68 12.08 -20.11
C LEU A 127 -3.13 10.96 -19.13
N TYR A 128 -4.12 11.21 -18.29
CA TYR A 128 -4.66 10.22 -17.37
C TYR A 128 -5.43 9.11 -18.10
N ASP A 129 -6.23 9.45 -19.11
CA ASP A 129 -6.89 8.44 -19.98
C ASP A 129 -5.86 7.57 -20.70
N ASN A 130 -4.76 8.17 -21.17
CA ASN A 130 -3.63 7.43 -21.71
C ASN A 130 -2.95 6.55 -20.64
N TRP A 131 -2.79 7.06 -19.41
CA TRP A 131 -2.27 6.28 -18.29
C TRP A 131 -3.15 5.07 -17.96
N MET A 132 -4.47 5.24 -17.97
CA MET A 132 -5.43 4.15 -17.78
C MET A 132 -5.31 3.07 -18.86
N THR A 133 -5.00 3.45 -20.10
CA THR A 133 -4.70 2.48 -21.16
C THR A 133 -3.39 1.76 -20.88
N LYS A 134 -2.31 2.50 -20.59
CA LYS A 134 -0.97 1.95 -20.30
C LYS A 134 -0.98 0.95 -19.13
N ILE A 135 -1.68 1.27 -18.04
CA ILE A 135 -1.70 0.41 -16.84
C ILE A 135 -2.51 -0.85 -17.09
N ARG A 136 -3.66 -0.77 -17.80
CA ARG A 136 -4.46 -1.95 -18.15
C ARG A 136 -3.75 -2.85 -19.16
N ASP A 137 -3.05 -2.27 -20.14
CA ASP A 137 -2.22 -3.04 -21.08
C ASP A 137 -1.07 -3.75 -20.33
N LEU A 138 -0.44 -3.07 -19.37
CA LEU A 138 0.60 -3.66 -18.53
C LEU A 138 0.06 -4.83 -17.70
N VAL A 139 -1.12 -4.68 -17.09
CA VAL A 139 -1.78 -5.78 -16.35
C VAL A 139 -2.13 -6.93 -17.28
N GLY A 140 -2.68 -6.66 -18.46
CA GLY A 140 -2.98 -7.69 -19.47
C GLY A 140 -1.72 -8.44 -19.91
N GLU A 141 -0.58 -7.75 -19.98
CA GLU A 141 0.71 -8.38 -20.28
C GLU A 141 1.25 -9.20 -19.10
N LEU A 142 1.05 -8.77 -17.85
CA LEU A 142 1.38 -9.58 -16.68
C LEU A 142 0.53 -10.86 -16.63
N GLU A 143 -0.78 -10.75 -16.91
CA GLU A 143 -1.72 -11.87 -16.92
C GLU A 143 -1.42 -12.89 -18.03
N SER A 144 -0.84 -12.46 -19.15
CA SER A 144 -0.49 -13.35 -20.26
C SER A 144 0.80 -14.15 -20.04
N LEU A 145 1.59 -13.83 -19.02
CA LEU A 145 2.79 -14.61 -18.70
C LEU A 145 2.40 -16.01 -18.20
N GLU A 146 3.11 -17.02 -18.67
CA GLU A 146 2.89 -18.41 -18.25
C GLU A 146 4.19 -19.05 -17.79
N PHE A 147 4.11 -19.76 -16.67
CA PHE A 147 5.24 -20.49 -16.09
C PHE A 147 4.90 -21.97 -16.03
N ASN A 148 4.93 -22.63 -17.19
CA ASN A 148 4.65 -24.06 -17.32
C ASN A 148 5.94 -24.90 -17.16
N PRO A 149 5.85 -26.14 -16.63
CA PRO A 149 6.96 -27.09 -16.68
C PRO A 149 7.42 -27.35 -18.11
N LEU A 150 8.72 -27.55 -18.29
CA LEU A 150 9.32 -27.86 -19.58
C LEU A 150 8.87 -29.25 -20.05
N PRO A 151 8.39 -29.39 -21.30
CA PRO A 151 7.92 -30.67 -21.81
C PRO A 151 9.09 -31.62 -22.05
N GLU A 152 8.90 -32.94 -21.92
CA GLU A 152 9.96 -33.91 -22.24
C GLU A 152 10.52 -33.73 -23.66
N ILE A 153 9.63 -33.40 -24.61
CA ILE A 153 9.96 -33.09 -26.00
C ILE A 153 9.07 -31.92 -26.45
N GLU A 154 9.65 -30.94 -27.13
CA GLU A 154 8.93 -29.80 -27.71
C GLU A 154 7.89 -30.25 -28.75
N ASP A 155 6.79 -29.50 -28.86
CA ASP A 155 5.80 -29.75 -29.91
C ASP A 155 6.43 -29.50 -31.29
N ALA A 156 6.43 -30.55 -32.12
CA ALA A 156 7.08 -30.52 -33.41
C ALA A 156 6.36 -29.61 -34.42
N ASP A 157 5.04 -29.45 -34.33
CA ASP A 157 4.28 -28.56 -35.21
C ASP A 157 4.48 -27.10 -34.81
N GLU A 158 4.48 -26.79 -33.51
CA GLU A 158 4.62 -25.44 -32.98
C GLU A 158 6.04 -24.88 -33.06
N VAL A 159 7.08 -25.68 -32.78
CA VAL A 159 8.47 -25.19 -32.69
C VAL A 159 9.27 -25.47 -33.97
N VAL A 160 9.18 -26.70 -34.49
CA VAL A 160 10.07 -27.18 -35.56
C VAL A 160 9.47 -26.96 -36.95
N LYS A 161 8.27 -27.47 -37.22
CA LYS A 161 7.65 -27.43 -38.56
C LYS A 161 7.10 -26.06 -38.91
N SER A 162 6.68 -25.26 -37.93
CA SER A 162 6.35 -23.85 -38.10
C SER A 162 7.56 -23.00 -38.51
N GLY A 163 8.78 -23.42 -38.12
CA GLY A 163 10.01 -22.64 -38.22
C GLY A 163 10.19 -21.58 -37.13
N ALA A 164 9.40 -21.61 -36.04
CA ALA A 164 9.52 -20.65 -34.94
C ALA A 164 10.89 -20.69 -34.26
N GLY A 165 11.46 -21.90 -34.06
CA GLY A 165 12.85 -22.10 -33.61
C GLY A 165 13.14 -21.73 -32.14
N LEU A 166 12.17 -21.18 -31.41
CA LEU A 166 12.23 -20.92 -29.98
C LEU A 166 11.24 -21.84 -29.27
N GLY A 167 11.71 -22.51 -28.21
CA GLY A 167 10.92 -23.48 -27.44
C GLY A 167 10.65 -23.04 -26.01
N SER A 168 10.04 -23.95 -25.25
CA SER A 168 9.60 -23.78 -23.86
C SER A 168 10.73 -23.32 -22.93
N GLY A 169 11.95 -23.82 -23.12
CA GLY A 169 13.10 -23.45 -22.30
C GLY A 169 13.54 -21.98 -22.44
N TYR A 170 13.39 -21.39 -23.63
CA TYR A 170 13.61 -19.96 -23.84
C TYR A 170 12.45 -19.16 -23.24
N ALA A 171 11.21 -19.57 -23.53
CA ALA A 171 10.01 -18.87 -23.07
C ALA A 171 9.95 -18.75 -21.54
N LEU A 172 10.34 -19.79 -20.80
CA LEU A 172 10.36 -19.75 -19.34
C LEU A 172 11.31 -18.67 -18.78
N GLN A 173 12.52 -18.57 -19.35
CA GLN A 173 13.50 -17.55 -18.96
C GLN A 173 13.04 -16.14 -19.39
N ASP A 174 12.52 -16.01 -20.62
CA ASP A 174 12.02 -14.74 -21.14
C ASP A 174 10.84 -14.21 -20.32
N ASN A 175 9.88 -15.07 -19.96
CA ASN A 175 8.74 -14.72 -19.11
C ASN A 175 9.19 -14.24 -17.73
N TYR A 176 10.23 -14.85 -17.15
CA TYR A 176 10.79 -14.40 -15.89
C TYR A 176 11.49 -13.03 -16.00
N HIS A 177 12.31 -12.82 -17.03
CA HIS A 177 12.88 -11.49 -17.28
C HIS A 177 11.77 -10.45 -17.55
N ARG A 178 10.69 -10.87 -18.21
CA ARG A 178 9.55 -10.01 -18.52
C ARG A 178 8.81 -9.59 -17.24
N ILE A 179 8.52 -10.49 -16.30
CA ILE A 179 7.85 -10.11 -15.05
C ILE A 179 8.69 -9.12 -14.23
N VAL A 180 10.02 -9.32 -14.16
CA VAL A 180 10.93 -8.37 -13.48
C VAL A 180 10.91 -7.00 -14.17
N SER A 181 10.99 -6.98 -15.51
CA SER A 181 10.93 -5.74 -16.29
C SER A 181 9.58 -5.04 -16.15
N LEU A 182 8.47 -5.78 -16.10
CA LEU A 182 7.13 -5.24 -15.94
C LEU A 182 6.93 -4.68 -14.53
N GLY A 183 7.46 -5.33 -13.50
CA GLY A 183 7.47 -4.81 -12.13
C GLY A 183 8.18 -3.46 -12.02
N LEU A 184 9.33 -3.27 -12.67
CA LEU A 184 9.99 -1.96 -12.70
C LEU A 184 9.21 -0.93 -13.53
N LYS A 185 8.64 -1.35 -14.67
CA LYS A 185 7.81 -0.49 -15.53
C LYS A 185 6.56 -0.01 -14.80
N LEU A 186 5.93 -0.87 -14.01
CA LEU A 186 4.78 -0.56 -13.15
C LEU A 186 5.09 0.60 -12.21
N TRP A 187 6.22 0.54 -11.50
CA TRP A 187 6.66 1.62 -10.61
C TRP A 187 6.97 2.93 -11.34
N ASN A 188 7.43 2.87 -12.60
CA ASN A 188 7.58 4.07 -13.41
C ASN A 188 6.21 4.69 -13.76
N TYR A 189 5.21 3.88 -14.10
CA TYR A 189 3.85 4.39 -14.34
C TYR A 189 3.21 4.93 -13.06
N HIS A 190 3.50 4.36 -11.90
CA HIS A 190 3.06 4.87 -10.60
C HIS A 190 3.59 6.28 -10.33
N PHE A 191 4.90 6.50 -10.43
CA PHE A 191 5.48 7.82 -10.14
C PHE A 191 5.34 8.86 -11.28
N GLU A 192 4.77 8.47 -12.43
CA GLU A 192 4.46 9.39 -13.53
C GLU A 192 3.55 10.54 -13.11
N PHE A 193 2.56 10.25 -12.27
CA PHE A 193 1.56 11.22 -11.82
C PHE A 193 1.56 11.42 -10.31
N LEU A 194 1.96 10.43 -9.50
CA LEU A 194 1.75 10.49 -8.05
C LEU A 194 2.38 11.73 -7.40
N ASN A 195 3.63 12.03 -7.74
CA ASN A 195 4.32 13.21 -7.20
C ASN A 195 3.66 14.52 -7.63
N LEU A 196 3.10 14.57 -8.84
CA LEU A 196 2.37 15.73 -9.35
C LEU A 196 1.04 15.92 -8.63
N GLY A 197 0.32 14.82 -8.38
CA GLY A 197 -0.94 14.84 -7.64
C GLY A 197 -0.76 15.38 -6.22
N TYR A 198 0.25 14.89 -5.51
CA TYR A 198 0.57 15.40 -4.18
C TYR A 198 1.15 16.83 -4.22
N ALA A 199 1.96 17.19 -5.22
CA ALA A 199 2.47 18.55 -5.35
C ALA A 199 1.35 19.58 -5.54
N ALA A 200 0.33 19.27 -6.35
CA ALA A 200 -0.82 20.14 -6.54
C ALA A 200 -1.67 20.29 -5.26
N TYR A 201 -1.90 19.20 -4.53
CA TYR A 201 -2.58 19.28 -3.24
C TYR A 201 -1.77 20.08 -2.21
N LEU A 202 -0.47 19.85 -2.14
CA LEU A 202 0.43 20.57 -1.23
C LEU A 202 0.48 22.07 -1.53
N ASP A 203 0.52 22.44 -2.81
CA ASP A 203 0.47 23.84 -3.23
C ASP A 203 -0.82 24.53 -2.76
N PHE A 204 -1.97 23.85 -2.90
CA PHE A 204 -3.24 24.32 -2.35
C PHE A 204 -3.23 24.39 -0.81
N PHE A 205 -2.68 23.38 -0.16
CA PHE A 205 -2.58 23.31 1.30
C PHE A 205 -1.74 24.47 1.85
N MET A 206 -0.56 24.69 1.29
CA MET A 206 0.35 25.76 1.72
C MET A 206 -0.21 27.15 1.43
N PHE A 207 -0.91 27.32 0.30
CA PHE A 207 -1.67 28.54 0.03
C PHE A 207 -2.70 28.80 1.13
N CYS A 208 -3.54 27.80 1.47
CA CYS A 208 -4.53 27.92 2.55
C CYS A 208 -3.88 28.29 3.88
N LYS A 209 -2.75 27.66 4.23
CA LYS A 209 -2.00 27.99 5.45
C LYS A 209 -1.43 29.40 5.46
N THR A 210 -1.12 29.95 4.30
CA THR A 210 -0.60 31.31 4.16
C THR A 210 -1.70 32.35 4.35
N VAL A 211 -2.84 32.17 3.67
CA VAL A 211 -3.95 33.13 3.71
C VAL A 211 -4.86 32.96 4.93
N PHE A 212 -4.89 31.75 5.51
CA PHE A 212 -5.61 31.41 6.74
C PHE A 212 -4.67 30.71 7.75
N PRO A 213 -3.83 31.45 8.50
CA PRO A 213 -2.83 30.83 9.39
C PRO A 213 -3.41 29.84 10.41
N ASP A 214 -4.62 30.10 10.90
CA ASP A 214 -5.31 29.28 11.91
C ASP A 214 -6.26 28.22 11.31
N ILE A 215 -6.27 28.03 9.98
CA ILE A 215 -7.12 27.01 9.36
C ILE A 215 -6.71 25.62 9.86
N PRO A 216 -7.64 24.80 10.37
CA PRO A 216 -7.34 23.41 10.67
C PRO A 216 -7.00 22.65 9.39
N ASP A 217 -5.98 21.80 9.42
CA ASP A 217 -5.58 20.97 8.27
C ASP A 217 -6.77 20.15 7.73
N GLN A 218 -7.63 19.67 8.63
CA GLN A 218 -8.86 18.96 8.29
C GLN A 218 -9.84 19.81 7.46
N ALA A 219 -9.89 21.13 7.68
CA ALA A 219 -10.74 22.00 6.88
C ALA A 219 -10.25 22.06 5.43
N ILE A 220 -8.93 22.08 5.21
CA ILE A 220 -8.32 22.00 3.87
C ILE A 220 -8.62 20.64 3.23
N ALA A 221 -8.42 19.53 3.96
CA ALA A 221 -8.73 18.19 3.47
C ALA A 221 -10.21 18.04 3.07
N LYS A 222 -11.14 18.61 3.85
CA LYS A 222 -12.57 18.62 3.51
C LYS A 222 -12.87 19.32 2.19
N MET A 223 -12.11 20.35 1.81
CA MET A 223 -12.34 21.10 0.56
C MET A 223 -12.11 20.24 -0.69
N VAL A 224 -11.33 19.15 -0.59
CA VAL A 224 -11.04 18.24 -1.71
C VAL A 224 -11.77 16.89 -1.63
N ALA A 225 -12.59 16.65 -0.59
CA ALA A 225 -13.29 15.39 -0.37
C ALA A 225 -14.49 15.15 -1.32
N GLY A 226 -15.11 13.96 -1.21
CA GLY A 226 -16.35 13.64 -1.94
C GLY A 226 -16.16 13.45 -3.45
N VAL A 227 -14.98 12.95 -3.82
CA VAL A 227 -14.58 12.61 -5.19
C VAL A 227 -14.89 11.15 -5.46
N GLU A 228 -15.37 10.84 -6.67
CA GLU A 228 -15.58 9.46 -7.11
C GLU A 228 -14.23 8.86 -7.49
N VAL A 229 -13.86 7.75 -6.84
CA VAL A 229 -12.60 7.05 -7.06
C VAL A 229 -12.85 5.54 -7.15
N ASP A 230 -12.11 4.89 -8.04
CA ASP A 230 -12.20 3.48 -8.35
C ASP A 230 -11.77 2.60 -7.16
N LEU A 231 -10.98 3.15 -6.23
CA LEU A 231 -10.54 2.45 -5.02
C LEU A 231 -11.70 1.90 -4.17
N PHE A 232 -12.88 2.54 -4.23
CA PHE A 232 -14.07 2.09 -3.50
C PHE A 232 -14.94 1.11 -4.30
N ARG A 233 -14.65 0.88 -5.58
CA ARG A 233 -15.43 -0.03 -6.44
C ARG A 233 -15.49 -1.46 -5.92
N PRO A 234 -14.40 -2.07 -5.38
CA PRO A 234 -14.48 -3.42 -4.83
C PRO A 234 -15.57 -3.55 -3.76
N ASP A 235 -15.63 -2.62 -2.82
CA ASP A 235 -16.64 -2.59 -1.76
C ASP A 235 -18.05 -2.27 -2.31
N ASP A 236 -18.17 -1.33 -3.24
CA ASP A 236 -19.44 -0.99 -3.89
C ASP A 236 -20.02 -2.22 -4.65
N GLU A 237 -19.18 -3.06 -5.26
CA GLU A 237 -19.59 -4.32 -5.89
C GLU A 237 -20.07 -5.36 -4.85
N LEU A 238 -19.42 -5.49 -3.70
CA LEU A 238 -19.88 -6.37 -2.61
C LEU A 238 -21.27 -5.95 -2.10
N LYS A 239 -21.49 -4.64 -1.92
CA LYS A 239 -22.80 -4.07 -1.53
C LYS A 239 -23.86 -4.35 -2.60
N ARG A 240 -23.51 -4.19 -3.88
CA ARG A 240 -24.40 -4.51 -5.01
C ARG A 240 -24.79 -5.99 -5.03
N LEU A 241 -23.83 -6.88 -4.81
CA LEU A 241 -24.05 -8.33 -4.75
C LEU A 241 -24.91 -8.73 -3.55
N ALA A 242 -24.72 -8.11 -2.39
CA ALA A 242 -25.57 -8.32 -1.22
C ALA A 242 -27.03 -7.92 -1.47
N ARG A 243 -27.26 -6.72 -2.04
CA ARG A 243 -28.61 -6.29 -2.46
C ARG A 243 -29.23 -7.26 -3.45
N LYS A 244 -28.48 -7.67 -4.47
CA LYS A 244 -28.93 -8.66 -5.45
C LYS A 244 -29.32 -9.99 -4.79
N ALA A 245 -28.58 -10.45 -3.77
CA ALA A 245 -28.91 -11.67 -3.04
C ALA A 245 -30.26 -11.55 -2.30
N VAL A 246 -30.52 -10.40 -1.68
CA VAL A 246 -31.79 -10.12 -0.99
C VAL A 246 -32.94 -10.00 -2.00
N ASP A 247 -32.78 -9.18 -3.03
CA ASP A 247 -33.81 -8.89 -4.03
C ASP A 247 -34.23 -10.12 -4.83
N SER A 248 -33.30 -11.04 -5.10
CA SER A 248 -33.55 -12.29 -5.82
C SER A 248 -33.97 -13.46 -4.90
N GLY A 249 -34.07 -13.24 -3.60
CA GLY A 249 -34.51 -14.25 -2.63
C GLY A 249 -33.50 -15.37 -2.35
N VAL A 250 -32.23 -15.19 -2.71
CA VAL A 250 -31.15 -16.18 -2.50
C VAL A 250 -30.29 -15.90 -1.27
N ALA A 251 -30.57 -14.83 -0.53
CA ALA A 251 -29.86 -14.45 0.70
C ALA A 251 -29.72 -15.61 1.72
N GLY A 252 -30.72 -16.49 1.81
CA GLY A 252 -30.67 -17.65 2.71
C GLY A 252 -29.53 -18.65 2.41
N ALA A 253 -28.97 -18.63 1.20
CA ALA A 253 -27.82 -19.46 0.84
C ALA A 253 -26.56 -19.10 1.65
N PHE A 254 -26.40 -17.84 2.05
CA PHE A 254 -25.22 -17.35 2.78
C PHE A 254 -25.14 -17.82 4.24
N SER A 255 -26.18 -18.51 4.72
CA SER A 255 -26.19 -19.21 6.00
C SER A 255 -25.66 -20.65 5.92
N ALA A 256 -25.26 -21.13 4.74
CA ALA A 256 -24.85 -22.53 4.51
C ALA A 256 -23.49 -22.92 5.12
N GLY A 257 -22.73 -21.96 5.65
CA GLY A 257 -21.44 -22.18 6.31
C GLY A 257 -20.30 -21.52 5.54
N ASP A 258 -19.70 -22.26 4.60
CA ASP A 258 -18.55 -21.82 3.81
C ASP A 258 -18.94 -21.43 2.36
N VAL A 259 -17.92 -21.00 1.60
CA VAL A 259 -18.07 -20.55 0.21
C VAL A 259 -18.59 -21.68 -0.68
N GLU A 260 -18.06 -22.91 -0.54
CA GLU A 260 -18.44 -24.05 -1.38
C GLU A 260 -19.91 -24.42 -1.14
N ALA A 261 -20.32 -24.56 0.12
CA ALA A 261 -21.69 -24.85 0.49
C ALA A 261 -22.66 -23.76 0.02
N THR A 262 -22.26 -22.48 0.14
CA THR A 262 -23.06 -21.35 -0.36
C THR A 262 -23.26 -21.45 -1.88
N CYS A 263 -22.18 -21.69 -2.63
CA CYS A 263 -22.22 -21.84 -4.08
C CYS A 263 -23.08 -23.04 -4.52
N GLU A 264 -23.00 -24.17 -3.83
CA GLU A 264 -23.85 -25.34 -4.14
C GLU A 264 -25.34 -25.06 -3.93
N VAL A 265 -25.71 -24.33 -2.88
CA VAL A 265 -27.11 -23.89 -2.69
C VAL A 265 -27.55 -22.95 -3.80
N LEU A 266 -26.70 -21.98 -4.17
CA LEU A 266 -26.99 -21.01 -5.24
C LEU A 266 -27.17 -21.69 -6.61
N LYS A 267 -26.38 -22.70 -6.95
CA LYS A 267 -26.52 -23.46 -8.21
C LYS A 267 -27.89 -24.13 -8.37
N GLY A 268 -28.61 -24.36 -7.26
CA GLY A 268 -29.90 -25.03 -7.23
C GLY A 268 -31.08 -24.23 -7.82
N SER A 269 -30.90 -22.95 -8.15
CA SER A 269 -31.95 -22.10 -8.76
C SER A 269 -31.42 -21.24 -9.91
N SER A 270 -32.32 -20.79 -10.78
CA SER A 270 -31.99 -19.82 -11.85
C SER A 270 -31.49 -18.49 -11.29
N GLU A 271 -32.08 -18.05 -10.19
CA GLU A 271 -31.73 -16.81 -9.49
C GLU A 271 -30.34 -16.89 -8.88
N GLY A 272 -29.98 -18.02 -8.27
CA GLY A 272 -28.66 -18.23 -7.69
C GLY A 272 -27.58 -18.38 -8.76
N GLN A 273 -27.85 -19.03 -9.89
CA GLN A 273 -26.95 -19.02 -11.05
C GLN A 273 -26.74 -17.61 -11.60
N ALA A 274 -27.80 -16.79 -11.68
CA ALA A 274 -27.70 -15.39 -12.10
C ALA A 274 -26.97 -14.51 -11.07
N TRP A 275 -26.96 -14.88 -9.79
CA TRP A 275 -26.15 -14.25 -8.77
C TRP A 275 -24.66 -14.61 -8.95
N ILE A 276 -24.33 -15.90 -9.12
CA ILE A 276 -22.96 -16.38 -9.37
C ILE A 276 -22.35 -15.68 -10.59
N ALA A 277 -23.07 -15.62 -11.72
CA ALA A 277 -22.58 -14.92 -12.91
C ALA A 277 -22.29 -13.42 -12.65
N SER A 278 -23.06 -12.79 -11.76
CA SER A 278 -22.82 -11.39 -11.36
C SER A 278 -21.62 -11.23 -10.44
N PHE A 279 -21.36 -12.25 -9.61
CA PHE A 279 -20.18 -12.30 -8.76
C PHE A 279 -18.93 -12.43 -9.63
N GLU A 280 -18.94 -13.33 -10.62
CA GLU A 280 -17.84 -13.51 -11.57
C GLU A 280 -17.55 -12.23 -12.37
N GLU A 281 -18.59 -11.51 -12.82
CA GLU A 281 -18.45 -10.22 -13.49
C GLU A 281 -17.84 -9.14 -12.58
N SER A 282 -18.19 -9.12 -11.29
CA SER A 282 -17.60 -8.18 -10.34
C SER A 282 -16.17 -8.55 -9.96
N ALA A 283 -15.86 -9.85 -9.88
CA ALA A 283 -14.57 -10.32 -9.42
C ALA A 283 -13.42 -9.84 -10.30
N GLU A 284 -13.65 -9.74 -11.61
CA GLU A 284 -12.68 -9.24 -12.56
C GLU A 284 -13.11 -7.87 -13.12
N PRO A 285 -12.44 -6.76 -12.74
CA PRO A 285 -11.13 -6.72 -12.06
C PRO A 285 -11.19 -6.56 -10.54
N TRP A 286 -12.36 -6.31 -9.95
CA TRP A 286 -12.46 -5.63 -8.66
C TRP A 286 -12.02 -6.45 -7.44
N PHE A 287 -11.93 -7.78 -7.54
CA PHE A 287 -11.46 -8.64 -6.45
C PHE A 287 -9.97 -9.01 -6.57
N ASN A 288 -9.24 -8.41 -7.51
CA ASN A 288 -7.78 -8.31 -7.44
C ASN A 288 -7.37 -7.26 -6.38
N PHE A 289 -7.85 -7.47 -5.14
CA PHE A 289 -7.71 -6.57 -4.02
C PHE A 289 -7.10 -7.32 -2.86
N SER A 290 -5.97 -6.80 -2.37
CA SER A 290 -5.21 -7.43 -1.29
C SER A 290 -5.78 -7.02 0.07
N THR A 291 -5.86 -7.97 1.01
CA THR A 291 -6.26 -7.73 2.40
C THR A 291 -5.24 -6.90 3.19
N GLY A 292 -4.00 -6.81 2.69
CA GLY A 292 -2.95 -5.96 3.24
C GLY A 292 -2.75 -4.71 2.40
N SER A 293 -1.52 -4.21 2.36
CA SER A 293 -1.16 -3.06 1.51
C SER A 293 -0.99 -3.46 0.04
N GLY A 294 -0.89 -4.77 -0.25
CA GLY A 294 -0.62 -5.30 -1.58
C GLY A 294 0.87 -5.36 -1.92
N PHE A 295 1.72 -4.89 -1.03
CA PHE A 295 3.16 -4.83 -1.20
C PHE A 295 3.90 -6.13 -0.86
N TYR A 296 3.26 -7.07 -0.16
CA TYR A 296 3.86 -8.33 0.25
C TYR A 296 3.22 -9.52 -0.46
N HIS A 297 4.05 -10.51 -0.85
CA HIS A 297 3.57 -11.76 -1.45
C HIS A 297 2.61 -12.54 -0.53
N HIS A 298 2.72 -12.38 0.79
CA HIS A 298 1.89 -13.08 1.76
C HIS A 298 0.55 -12.36 2.05
N ASP A 299 0.33 -11.19 1.47
CA ASP A 299 -0.98 -10.56 1.58
C ASP A 299 -2.02 -11.39 0.81
N LYS A 300 -3.14 -11.72 1.47
CA LYS A 300 -4.21 -12.48 0.82
C LYS A 300 -4.88 -11.62 -0.23
N ILE A 301 -5.21 -12.21 -1.37
CA ILE A 301 -5.91 -11.54 -2.48
C ILE A 301 -7.33 -12.08 -2.51
N TRP A 302 -8.33 -11.20 -2.55
CA TRP A 302 -9.74 -11.58 -2.42
C TRP A 302 -10.18 -12.64 -3.43
N ILE A 303 -9.75 -12.53 -4.69
CA ILE A 303 -10.14 -13.51 -5.73
C ILE A 303 -9.54 -14.91 -5.52
N GLU A 304 -8.44 -15.02 -4.78
CA GLU A 304 -7.84 -16.31 -4.39
C GLU A 304 -8.37 -16.81 -3.03
N ASN A 305 -8.97 -15.93 -2.23
CA ASN A 305 -9.40 -16.13 -0.86
C ASN A 305 -10.85 -15.68 -0.71
N LEU A 306 -11.76 -16.39 -1.39
CA LEU A 306 -13.17 -16.00 -1.55
C LEU A 306 -13.95 -15.94 -0.23
N GLU A 307 -13.44 -16.54 0.85
CA GLU A 307 -14.04 -16.42 2.18
C GLU A 307 -14.13 -14.97 2.64
N VAL A 308 -13.17 -14.12 2.25
CA VAL A 308 -13.13 -12.70 2.60
C VAL A 308 -14.30 -11.92 1.97
N PRO A 309 -14.46 -11.87 0.63
CA PRO A 309 -15.60 -11.18 0.03
C PRO A 309 -16.95 -11.82 0.40
N PHE A 310 -17.03 -13.14 0.60
CA PHE A 310 -18.27 -13.79 1.03
C PHE A 310 -18.69 -13.39 2.44
N GLU A 311 -17.73 -13.24 3.37
CA GLU A 311 -18.01 -12.75 4.72
C GLU A 311 -18.54 -11.31 4.68
N PHE A 312 -17.95 -10.43 3.88
CA PHE A 312 -18.45 -9.07 3.69
C PHE A 312 -19.85 -9.05 3.06
N ILE A 313 -20.11 -9.87 2.03
CA ILE A 313 -21.44 -10.01 1.43
C ILE A 313 -22.46 -10.48 2.47
N ARG A 314 -22.12 -11.46 3.32
CA ARG A 314 -23.01 -11.93 4.40
C ARG A 314 -23.36 -10.79 5.36
N ASN A 315 -22.37 -10.04 5.82
CA ASN A 315 -22.58 -8.88 6.68
C ASN A 315 -23.49 -7.84 6.02
N TYR A 316 -23.27 -7.54 4.75
CA TYR A 316 -24.11 -6.61 4.00
C TYR A 316 -25.53 -7.12 3.76
N ILE A 317 -25.73 -8.43 3.59
CA ILE A 317 -27.06 -9.03 3.51
C ILE A 317 -27.84 -8.78 4.80
N GLU A 318 -27.21 -8.96 5.96
CA GLU A 318 -27.84 -8.71 7.27
C GLU A 318 -28.28 -7.24 7.40
N MET A 319 -27.39 -6.30 7.03
CA MET A 319 -27.68 -4.87 7.03
C MET A 319 -28.80 -4.48 6.05
N VAL A 320 -28.83 -5.06 4.84
CA VAL A 320 -29.92 -4.81 3.88
C VAL A 320 -31.24 -5.34 4.42
N GLN A 321 -31.24 -6.50 5.08
CA GLN A 321 -32.43 -7.08 5.71
C GLN A 321 -32.92 -6.30 6.94
N SER A 322 -32.02 -5.64 7.68
CA SER A 322 -32.38 -4.74 8.79
C SER A 322 -32.89 -3.37 8.32
N GLY A 323 -32.76 -3.06 7.01
CA GLY A 323 -33.20 -1.81 6.41
C GLY A 323 -32.17 -0.68 6.50
N GLU A 324 -30.90 -1.00 6.75
CA GLU A 324 -29.80 -0.04 6.78
C GLU A 324 -29.40 0.40 5.36
N ASP A 325 -28.95 1.65 5.22
CA ASP A 325 -28.41 2.16 3.96
C ASP A 325 -26.90 1.87 3.87
N LEU A 326 -26.51 1.04 2.90
CA LEU A 326 -25.10 0.71 2.64
C LEU A 326 -24.34 1.80 1.88
N ASN A 327 -25.03 2.82 1.36
CA ASN A 327 -24.39 3.83 0.52
C ASN A 327 -23.54 4.78 1.36
N ARG A 328 -22.38 5.15 0.81
CA ARG A 328 -21.57 6.24 1.36
C ARG A 328 -22.35 7.57 1.26
N PRO A 329 -22.27 8.47 2.26
CA PRO A 329 -23.03 9.71 2.28
C PRO A 329 -22.41 10.80 1.37
N VAL A 330 -22.13 10.46 0.11
CA VAL A 330 -21.37 11.30 -0.84
C VAL A 330 -22.01 12.68 -1.04
N ASP A 331 -23.34 12.75 -1.10
CA ASP A 331 -24.05 14.03 -1.25
C ASP A 331 -23.87 14.92 -0.02
N ALA A 332 -23.87 14.35 1.19
CA ALA A 332 -23.64 15.09 2.42
C ALA A 332 -22.17 15.58 2.50
N ILE A 333 -21.22 14.74 2.07
CA ILE A 333 -19.80 15.09 2.00
C ILE A 333 -19.59 16.25 1.00
N ARG A 334 -20.21 16.18 -0.19
CA ARG A 334 -20.15 17.24 -1.20
C ARG A 334 -20.78 18.55 -0.69
N ALA A 335 -21.92 18.47 0.00
CA ALA A 335 -22.56 19.64 0.59
C ALA A 335 -21.69 20.30 1.68
N GLU A 336 -21.10 19.50 2.57
CA GLU A 336 -20.18 19.97 3.60
C GLU A 336 -18.93 20.62 2.99
N ARG A 337 -18.33 19.96 2.00
CA ARG A 337 -17.20 20.48 1.23
C ARG A 337 -17.53 21.85 0.62
N ASP A 338 -18.65 21.96 -0.08
CA ASP A 338 -19.03 23.20 -0.78
C ASP A 338 -19.36 24.32 0.22
N ARG A 339 -19.91 23.99 1.39
CA ARG A 339 -20.07 24.94 2.51
C ARG A 339 -18.72 25.46 3.00
N VAL A 340 -17.79 24.57 3.33
CA VAL A 340 -16.46 24.94 3.84
C VAL A 340 -15.72 25.81 2.81
N VAL A 341 -15.77 25.44 1.53
CA VAL A 341 -15.18 26.25 0.45
C VAL A 341 -15.81 27.64 0.42
N ALA A 342 -17.14 27.75 0.42
CA ALA A 342 -17.81 29.05 0.39
C ALA A 342 -17.47 29.94 1.59
N GLU A 343 -17.39 29.36 2.79
CA GLU A 343 -17.02 30.07 4.02
C GLU A 343 -15.61 30.67 3.92
N TYR A 344 -14.62 29.88 3.50
CA TYR A 344 -13.25 30.37 3.36
C TYR A 344 -13.06 31.32 2.17
N THR A 345 -13.71 31.08 1.02
CA THR A 345 -13.68 32.02 -0.11
C THR A 345 -14.23 33.40 0.29
N ALA A 346 -15.23 33.46 1.17
CA ALA A 346 -15.80 34.72 1.65
C ALA A 346 -14.85 35.53 2.55
N LEU A 347 -13.84 34.89 3.15
CA LEU A 347 -12.83 35.53 3.99
C LEU A 347 -11.68 36.16 3.19
N LEU A 348 -11.54 35.82 1.90
CA LEU A 348 -10.47 36.35 1.04
C LEU A 348 -10.71 37.83 0.69
N GLY A 349 -9.65 38.62 0.80
CA GLY A 349 -9.71 40.09 0.77
C GLY A 349 -9.72 40.70 -0.62
N SER A 350 -9.31 39.95 -1.64
CA SER A 350 -9.20 40.42 -3.02
C SER A 350 -9.73 39.41 -4.05
N ASP A 351 -10.09 39.90 -5.23
CA ASP A 351 -10.49 39.03 -6.35
C ASP A 351 -9.31 38.22 -6.91
N GLU A 352 -8.07 38.71 -6.75
CA GLU A 352 -6.84 38.00 -7.11
C GLU A 352 -6.63 36.77 -6.22
N GLU A 353 -6.70 36.93 -4.89
CA GLU A 353 -6.61 35.82 -3.93
C GLU A 353 -7.72 34.79 -4.15
N LYS A 354 -8.94 35.22 -4.48
CA LYS A 354 -10.05 34.33 -4.80
C LYS A 354 -9.78 33.52 -6.06
N GLY A 355 -9.29 34.17 -7.11
CA GLY A 355 -8.91 33.49 -8.35
C GLY A 355 -7.79 32.47 -8.13
N GLU A 356 -6.80 32.79 -7.30
CA GLU A 356 -5.72 31.86 -6.95
C GLU A 356 -6.23 30.67 -6.11
N PHE A 357 -7.07 30.94 -5.10
CA PHE A 357 -7.70 29.90 -4.28
C PHE A 357 -8.54 28.94 -5.14
N GLU A 358 -9.41 29.47 -6.00
CA GLU A 358 -10.26 28.68 -6.89
C GLU A 358 -9.44 27.86 -7.90
N GLY A 359 -8.38 28.45 -8.45
CA GLY A 359 -7.47 27.77 -9.38
C GLY A 359 -6.74 26.59 -8.73
N LYS A 360 -6.12 26.82 -7.55
CA LYS A 360 -5.40 25.76 -6.81
C LYS A 360 -6.34 24.67 -6.30
N LEU A 361 -7.50 25.04 -5.76
CA LEU A 361 -8.53 24.08 -5.35
C LEU A 361 -9.03 23.25 -6.53
N GLY A 362 -9.28 23.91 -7.67
CA GLY A 362 -9.70 23.25 -8.91
C GLY A 362 -8.68 22.21 -9.36
N LEU A 363 -7.40 22.58 -9.41
CA LEU A 363 -6.32 21.64 -9.75
C LEU A 363 -6.23 20.49 -8.74
N ALA A 364 -6.26 20.77 -7.43
CA ALA A 364 -6.21 19.75 -6.39
C ALA A 364 -7.35 18.72 -6.54
N ARG A 365 -8.55 19.16 -6.92
CA ARG A 365 -9.70 18.28 -7.18
C ARG A 365 -9.58 17.48 -8.48
N VAL A 366 -8.93 18.04 -9.51
CA VAL A 366 -8.69 17.35 -10.79
C VAL A 366 -7.68 16.22 -10.63
N VAL A 367 -6.64 16.41 -9.81
CA VAL A 367 -5.60 15.39 -9.63
C VAL A 367 -5.98 14.29 -8.64
N PHE A 368 -6.86 14.59 -7.68
CA PHE A 368 -7.21 13.68 -6.58
C PHE A 368 -7.69 12.28 -7.01
N PRO A 369 -8.52 12.11 -8.08
CA PRO A 369 -8.89 10.78 -8.54
C PRO A 369 -7.70 9.88 -8.83
N TYR A 370 -6.63 10.39 -9.44
CA TYR A 370 -5.42 9.61 -9.68
C TYR A 370 -4.76 9.19 -8.35
N VAL A 371 -4.65 10.13 -7.42
CA VAL A 371 -4.01 9.92 -6.11
C VAL A 371 -4.66 8.77 -5.34
N GLU A 372 -5.93 8.46 -5.58
CA GLU A 372 -6.56 7.27 -5.00
C GLU A 372 -6.59 6.07 -5.97
N ASN A 373 -6.88 6.30 -7.26
CA ASN A 373 -7.06 5.22 -8.23
C ASN A 373 -5.77 4.42 -8.46
N HIS A 374 -4.60 5.07 -8.38
CA HIS A 374 -3.33 4.37 -8.57
C HIS A 374 -3.16 3.22 -7.57
N ASN A 375 -3.68 3.37 -6.34
CA ASN A 375 -3.60 2.33 -5.31
C ASN A 375 -4.32 1.05 -5.76
N PHE A 376 -5.51 1.15 -6.34
CA PHE A 376 -6.19 -0.04 -6.88
C PHE A 376 -5.43 -0.64 -8.08
N TYR A 377 -5.14 0.15 -9.11
CA TYR A 377 -4.57 -0.40 -10.35
C TYR A 377 -3.13 -0.89 -10.21
N VAL A 378 -2.31 -0.20 -9.40
CA VAL A 378 -0.89 -0.55 -9.19
C VAL A 378 -0.71 -1.43 -7.97
N GLU A 379 -1.07 -0.92 -6.79
CA GLU A 379 -0.65 -1.49 -5.51
C GLU A 379 -1.45 -2.72 -5.12
N HIS A 380 -2.68 -2.84 -5.64
CA HIS A 380 -3.51 -4.02 -5.47
C HIS A 380 -3.54 -4.89 -6.72
N TRP A 381 -4.12 -4.44 -7.83
CA TRP A 381 -4.38 -5.30 -8.98
C TRP A 381 -3.10 -5.81 -9.62
N SER A 382 -2.22 -4.90 -10.09
CA SER A 382 -0.98 -5.30 -10.76
C SER A 382 -0.07 -6.14 -9.86
N HIS A 383 0.08 -5.76 -8.59
CA HIS A 383 0.86 -6.55 -7.61
C HIS A 383 0.26 -7.94 -7.40
N SER A 384 -1.07 -8.04 -7.27
CA SER A 384 -1.75 -9.33 -7.12
C SER A 384 -1.46 -10.27 -8.28
N VAL A 385 -1.45 -9.76 -9.53
CA VAL A 385 -1.05 -10.56 -10.69
C VAL A 385 0.41 -11.01 -10.55
N ILE A 386 1.32 -10.12 -10.16
CA ILE A 386 2.74 -10.46 -10.02
C ILE A 386 2.96 -11.55 -8.97
N TRP A 387 2.31 -11.45 -7.81
CA TRP A 387 2.39 -12.48 -6.76
C TRP A 387 1.86 -13.82 -7.24
N ARG A 388 0.70 -13.84 -7.92
CA ARG A 388 0.14 -15.06 -8.52
C ARG A 388 1.08 -15.69 -9.54
N LYS A 389 1.66 -14.90 -10.44
CA LYS A 389 2.59 -15.38 -11.47
C LYS A 389 3.90 -15.88 -10.89
N MET A 390 4.42 -15.24 -9.84
CA MET A 390 5.58 -15.75 -9.12
C MET A 390 5.28 -17.06 -8.37
N ARG A 391 4.10 -17.21 -7.76
CA ARG A 391 3.66 -18.50 -7.18
C ARG A 391 3.52 -19.57 -8.25
N GLN A 392 2.95 -19.25 -9.42
CA GLN A 392 2.89 -20.18 -10.55
C GLN A 392 4.29 -20.70 -10.94
N LEU A 393 5.28 -19.80 -10.99
CA LEU A 393 6.67 -20.19 -11.23
C LEU A 393 7.24 -21.06 -10.08
N GLY A 394 6.95 -20.70 -8.83
CA GLY A 394 7.28 -21.50 -7.66
C GLY A 394 6.71 -22.92 -7.73
N GLU A 395 5.43 -23.07 -8.08
CA GLU A 395 4.76 -24.37 -8.28
C GLU A 395 5.42 -25.20 -9.38
N THR A 396 5.85 -24.56 -10.47
CA THR A 396 6.59 -25.25 -11.54
C THR A 396 7.91 -25.80 -11.03
N LEU A 397 8.66 -25.04 -10.22
CA LEU A 397 9.90 -25.52 -9.62
C LEU A 397 9.67 -26.58 -8.51
N VAL A 398 8.54 -26.54 -7.81
CA VAL A 398 8.10 -27.62 -6.90
C VAL A 398 7.88 -28.92 -7.66
N LYS A 399 7.21 -28.89 -8.82
CA LYS A 399 6.98 -30.09 -9.65
C LYS A 399 8.27 -30.74 -10.12
N GLU A 400 9.32 -29.94 -10.29
CA GLU A 400 10.67 -30.36 -10.68
C GLU A 400 11.58 -30.69 -9.48
N GLY A 401 11.03 -30.62 -8.26
CA GLY A 401 11.71 -31.04 -7.04
C GLY A 401 12.76 -30.06 -6.51
N PHE A 402 12.78 -28.80 -6.97
CA PHE A 402 13.74 -27.80 -6.47
C PHE A 402 13.50 -27.48 -4.99
N TRP A 403 12.25 -27.48 -4.55
CA TRP A 403 11.81 -27.26 -3.17
C TRP A 403 10.37 -27.79 -2.98
N SER A 404 9.82 -27.64 -1.77
CA SER A 404 8.55 -28.28 -1.39
C SER A 404 7.33 -27.38 -1.41
N ASP A 405 7.52 -26.06 -1.34
CA ASP A 405 6.43 -25.08 -1.27
C ASP A 405 6.56 -24.02 -2.36
N ALA A 406 5.46 -23.60 -2.99
CA ALA A 406 5.52 -22.61 -4.06
C ALA A 406 6.08 -21.26 -3.56
N ASP A 407 5.77 -20.88 -2.32
CA ASP A 407 6.20 -19.62 -1.71
C ASP A 407 7.70 -19.63 -1.34
N ASP A 408 8.37 -20.77 -1.42
CA ASP A 408 9.83 -20.87 -1.22
C ASP A 408 10.60 -19.99 -2.22
N ILE A 409 10.01 -19.70 -3.38
CA ILE A 409 10.59 -18.80 -4.39
C ILE A 409 10.81 -17.37 -3.86
N PHE A 410 9.99 -16.89 -2.93
CA PHE A 410 10.11 -15.53 -2.37
C PHE A 410 11.32 -15.35 -1.45
N TYR A 411 11.92 -16.47 -1.03
CA TYR A 411 13.19 -16.50 -0.30
C TYR A 411 14.42 -16.47 -1.21
N LEU A 412 14.26 -16.30 -2.52
CA LEU A 412 15.35 -16.05 -3.47
C LEU A 412 15.39 -14.57 -3.85
N LYS A 413 16.60 -14.02 -4.00
CA LYS A 413 16.80 -12.71 -4.62
C LYS A 413 16.42 -12.78 -6.09
N ARG A 414 16.16 -11.62 -6.70
CA ARG A 414 15.79 -11.60 -8.12
C ARG A 414 16.78 -12.21 -9.10
N THR A 415 18.07 -12.13 -8.79
CA THR A 415 19.10 -12.76 -9.64
C THR A 415 19.27 -14.24 -9.33
N GLU A 416 18.87 -14.70 -8.13
CA GLU A 416 18.99 -16.10 -7.74
C GLU A 416 17.89 -16.97 -8.37
N VAL A 417 16.72 -16.40 -8.65
CA VAL A 417 15.69 -17.11 -9.43
C VAL A 417 16.20 -17.37 -10.86
N GLU A 418 16.97 -16.47 -11.46
CA GLU A 418 17.61 -16.70 -12.77
C GLU A 418 18.57 -17.90 -12.71
N ASP A 419 19.36 -18.01 -11.63
CA ASP A 419 20.26 -19.14 -11.43
C ASP A 419 19.49 -20.47 -11.30
N ALA A 420 18.35 -20.47 -10.58
CA ALA A 420 17.49 -21.65 -10.45
C ALA A 420 16.87 -22.06 -11.79
N LEU A 421 16.38 -21.08 -12.58
CA LEU A 421 15.82 -21.32 -13.91
C LEU A 421 16.87 -21.81 -14.90
N TRP A 422 18.09 -21.27 -14.83
CA TRP A 422 19.20 -21.72 -15.66
C TRP A 422 19.59 -23.17 -15.37
N ASP A 423 19.67 -23.55 -14.09
CA ASP A 423 19.91 -24.94 -13.68
C ASP A 423 18.80 -25.87 -14.19
N TYR A 424 17.53 -25.48 -14.03
CA TYR A 424 16.41 -26.25 -14.56
C TYR A 424 16.50 -26.41 -16.08
N TYR A 425 16.63 -25.32 -16.82
CA TYR A 425 16.75 -25.33 -18.28
C TYR A 425 17.92 -26.18 -18.77
N ASN A 426 19.11 -26.01 -18.16
CA ASN A 426 20.30 -26.74 -18.56
C ASN A 426 20.15 -28.25 -18.31
N SER A 427 19.61 -28.63 -17.14
CA SER A 427 19.36 -30.03 -16.80
C SER A 427 18.34 -30.70 -17.72
N TRP A 428 17.28 -29.97 -18.10
CA TRP A 428 16.29 -30.40 -19.08
C TRP A 428 16.88 -30.56 -20.49
N ALA A 429 17.77 -29.65 -20.90
CA ALA A 429 18.38 -29.68 -22.23
C ALA A 429 19.43 -30.81 -22.39
N THR A 430 20.10 -31.24 -21.31
CA THR A 430 21.11 -32.31 -21.32
C THR A 430 20.63 -33.65 -20.73
N PRO A 431 19.32 -33.80 -20.52
CA PRO A 431 18.70 -34.72 -19.56
C PRO A 431 19.58 -35.20 -18.39
N GLU A 432 20.16 -34.27 -17.63
CA GLU A 432 20.91 -34.55 -16.40
C GLU A 432 20.09 -34.15 -15.16
N ALA A 433 20.50 -34.57 -13.96
CA ALA A 433 19.84 -34.13 -12.74
C ALA A 433 20.24 -32.68 -12.38
N PRO A 434 19.30 -31.76 -12.09
CA PRO A 434 19.63 -30.41 -11.64
C PRO A 434 20.30 -30.42 -10.26
N ALA A 435 21.12 -29.41 -9.98
CA ALA A 435 21.76 -29.24 -8.68
C ALA A 435 20.81 -28.62 -7.62
N GLY A 436 19.85 -27.83 -8.09
CA GLY A 436 18.89 -27.02 -7.35
C GLY A 436 18.17 -27.76 -6.23
N PRO A 437 17.62 -28.97 -6.46
CA PRO A 437 16.98 -29.79 -5.41
C PRO A 437 17.84 -30.05 -4.17
N SER A 438 19.16 -29.99 -4.28
CA SER A 438 20.08 -30.12 -3.14
C SER A 438 20.66 -28.79 -2.65
N TYR A 439 20.69 -27.78 -3.53
CA TYR A 439 21.35 -26.50 -3.29
C TYR A 439 20.43 -25.48 -2.60
N TRP A 440 19.19 -25.34 -3.09
CA TRP A 440 18.28 -24.29 -2.63
C TRP A 440 17.62 -24.56 -1.27
N PRO A 441 17.11 -25.77 -0.96
CA PRO A 441 16.36 -25.97 0.29
C PRO A 441 17.11 -25.56 1.57
N PRO A 442 18.42 -25.88 1.77
CA PRO A 442 19.15 -25.42 2.95
C PRO A 442 19.31 -23.90 3.06
N ILE A 443 19.32 -23.18 1.93
CA ILE A 443 19.40 -21.72 1.89
C ILE A 443 18.03 -21.13 2.25
N ILE A 444 16.97 -21.66 1.66
CA ILE A 444 15.58 -21.22 1.89
C ILE A 444 15.20 -21.41 3.37
N GLU A 445 15.44 -22.59 3.94
CA GLU A 445 15.14 -22.87 5.34
C GLU A 445 15.93 -21.95 6.30
N ARG A 446 17.18 -21.65 5.97
CA ARG A 446 17.97 -20.68 6.74
C ARG A 446 17.34 -19.28 6.68
N ARG A 447 16.94 -18.81 5.50
CA ARG A 447 16.34 -17.48 5.29
C ARG A 447 14.96 -17.36 5.94
N LYS A 448 14.12 -18.40 5.89
CA LYS A 448 12.88 -18.49 6.67
C LYS A 448 13.15 -18.31 8.17
N GLY A 449 14.16 -19.01 8.68
CA GLY A 449 14.62 -18.86 10.06
C GLY A 449 15.01 -17.42 10.41
N MET A 450 15.80 -16.78 9.54
CA MET A 450 16.20 -15.37 9.71
C MET A 450 14.99 -14.44 9.69
N CYS A 451 14.09 -14.54 8.70
CA CYS A 451 12.90 -13.70 8.61
C CYS A 451 12.02 -13.82 9.87
N ASN A 452 11.83 -15.04 10.39
CA ASN A 452 11.09 -15.29 11.63
C ASN A 452 11.81 -14.75 12.88
N ALA A 453 13.14 -14.74 12.91
CA ALA A 453 13.90 -14.12 13.99
C ALA A 453 13.79 -12.59 13.94
N LEU A 454 13.91 -12.01 12.74
CA LEU A 454 13.80 -10.57 12.51
C LEU A 454 12.42 -10.03 12.85
N SER A 455 11.34 -10.75 12.49
CA SER A 455 9.96 -10.28 12.71
C SER A 455 9.56 -10.20 14.18
N LYS A 456 10.30 -10.86 15.08
CA LYS A 456 10.11 -10.79 16.53
C LYS A 456 10.76 -9.56 17.16
N ALA A 457 11.68 -8.92 16.45
CA ALA A 457 12.34 -7.70 16.90
C ALA A 457 11.59 -6.48 16.35
N LYS A 458 11.35 -5.48 17.20
CA LYS A 458 10.80 -4.21 16.74
C LYS A 458 11.91 -3.39 16.08
N PRO A 459 11.71 -2.86 14.86
CA PRO A 459 12.68 -1.96 14.26
C PRO A 459 12.74 -0.65 15.04
N SER A 460 13.91 0.01 15.01
CA SER A 460 14.01 1.39 15.49
C SER A 460 13.17 2.29 14.56
N PRO A 461 12.31 3.18 15.08
CA PRO A 461 11.48 4.05 14.23
C PRO A 461 12.32 5.03 13.41
N ALA A 462 13.50 5.39 13.91
CA ALA A 462 14.46 6.24 13.22
C ALA A 462 15.91 5.89 13.60
N LEU A 463 16.86 6.40 12.81
CA LEU A 463 18.30 6.25 13.01
C LEU A 463 19.01 7.59 12.76
N GLY A 464 20.14 7.79 13.42
CA GLY A 464 20.96 9.00 13.28
C GLY A 464 20.45 10.21 14.07
N VAL A 465 20.93 11.39 13.68
CA VAL A 465 20.59 12.67 14.34
C VAL A 465 19.43 13.32 13.60
N PRO A 466 18.28 13.57 14.25
CA PRO A 466 17.19 14.28 13.60
C PRO A 466 17.55 15.75 13.36
N PRO A 467 17.04 16.37 12.29
CA PRO A 467 17.15 17.81 12.11
C PRO A 467 16.35 18.55 13.21
N GLU A 468 16.70 19.81 13.47
CA GLU A 468 15.97 20.64 14.45
C GLU A 468 14.49 20.78 14.10
N VAL A 469 14.16 20.86 12.81
CA VAL A 469 12.80 20.95 12.29
C VAL A 469 12.67 20.07 11.06
N ILE A 470 11.62 19.24 11.02
CA ILE A 470 11.21 18.53 9.80
C ILE A 470 10.37 19.47 8.95
N THR A 471 10.93 19.91 7.82
CA THR A 471 10.28 20.87 6.91
C THR A 471 9.94 20.29 5.54
N GLU A 472 10.45 19.10 5.21
CA GLU A 472 10.21 18.48 3.90
C GLU A 472 8.74 18.02 3.81
N PRO A 473 7.92 18.64 2.95
CA PRO A 473 6.48 18.45 3.02
C PRO A 473 5.99 17.03 2.70
N PHE A 474 6.66 16.29 1.82
CA PHE A 474 6.25 14.91 1.52
C PHE A 474 6.47 13.98 2.72
N THR A 475 7.59 14.13 3.41
CA THR A 475 7.94 13.44 4.65
C THR A 475 6.88 13.65 5.74
N VAL A 476 6.40 14.89 5.87
CA VAL A 476 5.32 15.25 6.81
C VAL A 476 3.97 14.67 6.38
N MET A 477 3.55 14.91 5.14
CA MET A 477 2.20 14.55 4.69
C MET A 477 2.01 13.05 4.44
N LEU A 478 2.96 12.40 3.77
CA LEU A 478 2.83 11.01 3.33
C LEU A 478 3.18 10.04 4.45
N TRP A 479 4.33 10.26 5.10
CA TRP A 479 4.81 9.37 6.15
C TRP A 479 4.39 9.80 7.56
N GLY A 480 3.82 11.00 7.74
CA GLY A 480 3.42 11.49 9.05
C GLY A 480 4.60 11.85 9.97
N ILE A 481 5.81 12.00 9.41
CA ILE A 481 7.02 12.28 10.19
C ILE A 481 7.10 13.79 10.45
N THR A 482 6.74 14.20 11.67
CA THR A 482 6.79 15.59 12.13
C THR A 482 7.83 15.79 13.23
N SER A 483 8.26 17.03 13.48
CA SER A 483 9.14 17.36 14.61
C SER A 483 8.56 16.86 15.94
N ASP A 484 7.24 16.89 16.11
CA ASP A 484 6.55 16.39 17.30
C ASP A 484 6.62 14.86 17.40
N SER A 485 6.39 14.13 16.30
CA SER A 485 6.51 12.67 16.28
C SER A 485 7.93 12.20 16.61
N VAL A 486 8.93 12.87 16.04
CA VAL A 486 10.35 12.59 16.29
C VAL A 486 10.71 12.87 17.75
N SER A 487 10.22 13.98 18.30
CA SER A 487 10.40 14.33 19.71
C SER A 487 9.75 13.30 20.64
N ALA A 488 8.56 12.81 20.29
CA ALA A 488 7.87 11.76 21.05
C ALA A 488 8.66 10.44 21.05
N TRP A 489 9.24 10.05 19.90
CA TRP A 489 10.09 8.87 19.79
C TRP A 489 11.37 8.98 20.62
N LEU A 490 12.06 10.13 20.60
CA LEU A 490 13.24 10.39 21.43
C LEU A 490 12.91 10.39 22.93
N GLY A 491 11.70 10.84 23.28
CA GLY A 491 11.18 10.85 24.65
C GLY A 491 10.79 9.47 25.20
N GLY A 492 10.94 8.39 24.40
CA GLY A 492 10.63 7.02 24.82
C GLY A 492 9.13 6.69 24.86
N GLY A 493 8.28 7.55 24.27
CA GLY A 493 6.83 7.31 24.25
C GLY A 493 6.16 7.41 25.63
N ASP A 494 6.75 8.13 26.59
CA ASP A 494 6.13 8.41 27.89
C ASP A 494 4.83 9.22 27.68
N ALA A 495 3.73 8.49 27.49
CA ALA A 495 2.38 8.99 27.59
C ALA A 495 2.25 9.63 28.97
N LYS A 496 1.88 10.92 29.02
CA LYS A 496 1.34 11.47 30.27
C LYS A 496 0.18 10.56 30.69
N GLU A 497 0.26 9.99 31.89
CA GLU A 497 -0.73 9.07 32.52
C GLU A 497 -2.04 8.89 31.73
N GLY A 498 -2.07 7.89 30.82
CA GLY A 498 -3.29 7.48 30.11
C GLY A 498 -3.65 8.22 28.82
N GLU A 499 -2.84 9.16 28.31
CA GLU A 499 -3.10 9.88 27.05
C GLU A 499 -2.03 9.57 25.97
N LEU A 500 -2.48 9.04 24.83
CA LEU A 500 -1.71 8.91 23.60
C LEU A 500 -2.02 10.09 22.66
N ARG A 501 -1.03 10.50 21.87
CA ARG A 501 -1.17 11.56 20.86
C ARG A 501 -0.78 11.05 19.48
N GLY A 502 -1.51 11.50 18.48
CA GLY A 502 -1.24 11.27 17.07
C GLY A 502 -1.73 12.44 16.24
N MET A 503 -1.85 12.22 14.94
CA MET A 503 -2.39 13.19 14.00
C MET A 503 -3.93 13.17 14.01
N ALA A 504 -4.54 14.36 14.06
CA ALA A 504 -5.98 14.53 13.95
C ALA A 504 -6.45 14.22 12.51
N ALA A 505 -6.87 12.98 12.26
CA ALA A 505 -7.10 12.45 10.92
C ALA A 505 -8.54 12.60 10.41
N SER A 506 -9.52 12.40 11.29
CA SER A 506 -10.95 12.56 11.01
C SER A 506 -11.69 13.06 12.26
N PRO A 507 -12.49 14.13 12.17
CA PRO A 507 -13.05 14.81 13.35
C PRO A 507 -14.12 13.99 14.08
N GLY A 508 -14.30 14.32 15.36
CA GLY A 508 -15.35 13.78 16.22
C GLY A 508 -14.79 13.20 17.51
N ILE A 509 -15.67 12.95 18.47
CA ILE A 509 -15.32 12.41 19.78
C ILE A 509 -16.24 11.25 20.10
N VAL A 510 -15.66 10.09 20.38
CA VAL A 510 -16.38 8.88 20.76
C VAL A 510 -15.69 8.17 21.92
N GLU A 511 -16.47 7.36 22.65
CA GLU A 511 -15.97 6.47 23.68
C GLU A 511 -16.45 5.05 23.38
N GLY A 512 -15.57 4.08 23.50
CA GLY A 512 -15.87 2.69 23.18
C GLY A 512 -14.82 1.73 23.69
N LEU A 513 -15.04 0.44 23.44
CA LEU A 513 -14.07 -0.60 23.74
C LEU A 513 -13.06 -0.69 22.60
N ALA A 514 -11.77 -0.70 22.94
CA ALA A 514 -10.70 -0.92 21.98
C ALA A 514 -10.73 -2.36 21.49
N ARG A 515 -10.55 -2.55 20.19
CA ARG A 515 -10.26 -3.83 19.55
C ARG A 515 -8.90 -3.73 18.86
N VAL A 516 -7.89 -4.36 19.44
CA VAL A 516 -6.53 -4.36 18.87
C VAL A 516 -6.40 -5.53 17.91
N ILE A 517 -6.15 -5.24 16.63
CA ILE A 517 -5.87 -6.24 15.58
C ILE A 517 -4.58 -5.91 14.85
N PHE A 518 -3.87 -6.94 14.40
CA PHE A 518 -2.59 -6.80 13.71
C PHE A 518 -2.65 -7.20 12.23
N SER A 519 -3.69 -7.91 11.82
CA SER A 519 -3.88 -8.34 10.44
C SER A 519 -5.35 -8.40 10.04
N ALA A 520 -5.58 -8.48 8.73
CA ALA A 520 -6.91 -8.66 8.16
C ALA A 520 -7.59 -9.95 8.61
N ASP A 521 -6.83 -11.00 8.97
CA ASP A 521 -7.39 -12.26 9.45
C ASP A 521 -8.16 -12.12 10.76
N GLN A 522 -7.88 -11.07 11.53
CA GLN A 522 -8.54 -10.76 12.78
C GLN A 522 -9.72 -9.80 12.62
N ILE A 523 -10.03 -9.35 11.40
CA ILE A 523 -11.16 -8.46 11.13
C ILE A 523 -12.49 -9.06 11.63
N SER A 524 -12.67 -10.36 11.49
CA SER A 524 -13.86 -11.08 11.96
C SER A 524 -14.06 -11.00 13.48
N GLU A 525 -13.03 -10.66 14.26
CA GLU A 525 -13.12 -10.48 15.71
C GLU A 525 -13.74 -9.14 16.12
N LEU A 526 -13.78 -8.17 15.22
CA LEU A 526 -14.28 -6.82 15.44
C LEU A 526 -15.80 -6.81 15.63
N GLN A 527 -16.26 -6.27 16.76
CA GLN A 527 -17.68 -6.20 17.10
C GLN A 527 -18.27 -4.83 16.75
N ASP A 528 -19.58 -4.82 16.52
CA ASP A 528 -20.34 -3.58 16.29
C ASP A 528 -20.16 -2.61 17.48
N GLY A 529 -19.84 -1.36 17.17
CA GLY A 529 -19.65 -0.31 18.15
C GLY A 529 -18.26 -0.25 18.80
N GLU A 530 -17.31 -1.12 18.43
CA GLU A 530 -15.93 -1.06 18.95
C GLU A 530 -15.09 0.03 18.27
N ILE A 531 -13.97 0.37 18.90
CA ILE A 531 -12.93 1.26 18.35
C ILE A 531 -11.80 0.39 17.82
N LEU A 532 -11.54 0.50 16.51
CA LEU A 532 -10.46 -0.22 15.85
C LEU A 532 -9.10 0.36 16.28
N VAL A 533 -8.20 -0.50 16.75
CA VAL A 533 -6.79 -0.16 17.01
C VAL A 533 -5.92 -1.10 16.18
N ALA A 534 -5.10 -0.57 15.29
CA ALA A 534 -4.25 -1.37 14.40
C ALA A 534 -2.91 -0.69 14.10
N PRO A 535 -1.86 -1.41 13.67
CA PRO A 535 -0.61 -0.75 13.26
C PRO A 535 -0.85 0.19 12.07
N LEU A 536 -1.63 -0.29 11.11
CA LEU A 536 -2.03 0.35 9.87
C LEU A 536 -3.37 -0.27 9.44
N THR A 537 -4.17 0.46 8.66
CA THR A 537 -5.34 -0.10 7.95
C THR A 537 -5.14 -0.05 6.44
N ALA A 538 -5.68 -1.02 5.71
CA ALA A 538 -5.70 -1.01 4.25
C ALA A 538 -7.06 -0.56 3.69
N PRO A 539 -7.13 -0.01 2.46
CA PRO A 539 -8.40 0.28 1.77
C PRO A 539 -9.33 -0.93 1.66
N SER A 540 -8.78 -2.14 1.59
CA SER A 540 -9.54 -3.40 1.59
C SER A 540 -10.30 -3.65 2.89
N TRP A 541 -10.05 -2.88 3.95
CA TRP A 541 -10.82 -2.95 5.18
C TRP A 541 -12.04 -2.00 5.13
N ALA A 542 -12.28 -1.29 4.02
CA ALA A 542 -13.44 -0.41 3.85
C ALA A 542 -14.77 -1.01 4.38
N PRO A 543 -15.08 -2.31 4.20
CA PRO A 543 -16.34 -2.88 4.69
C PRO A 543 -16.54 -2.82 6.22
N ILE A 544 -15.47 -2.73 7.01
CA ILE A 544 -15.59 -2.67 8.48
C ILE A 544 -15.85 -1.28 9.02
N PHE A 545 -15.59 -0.22 8.24
CA PHE A 545 -15.74 1.16 8.72
C PHE A 545 -17.19 1.54 9.01
N GLY A 546 -18.17 0.80 8.46
CA GLY A 546 -19.58 0.94 8.84
C GLY A 546 -19.94 0.38 10.22
N LYS A 547 -19.11 -0.50 10.80
CA LYS A 547 -19.35 -1.18 12.09
C LYS A 547 -18.67 -0.51 13.29
N ILE A 548 -17.64 0.30 13.06
CA ILE A 548 -16.79 0.86 14.12
C ILE A 548 -17.18 2.29 14.49
N GLN A 549 -16.83 2.69 15.71
CA GLN A 549 -17.06 4.06 16.18
C GLN A 549 -15.87 4.99 15.99
N ALA A 550 -14.64 4.46 15.95
CA ALA A 550 -13.43 5.21 15.65
C ALA A 550 -12.29 4.29 15.19
N THR A 551 -11.25 4.90 14.61
CA THR A 551 -9.99 4.22 14.25
C THR A 551 -8.80 4.89 14.92
N VAL A 552 -7.89 4.08 15.47
CA VAL A 552 -6.59 4.50 16.00
C VAL A 552 -5.50 3.69 15.31
N THR A 553 -4.49 4.36 14.75
CA THR A 553 -3.33 3.66 14.15
C THR A 553 -1.99 4.10 14.71
N ASP A 554 -1.02 3.17 14.73
CA ASP A 554 0.37 3.48 15.09
C ASP A 554 1.06 4.31 14.02
N THR A 555 0.75 4.04 12.76
CA THR A 555 1.40 4.67 11.61
C THR A 555 0.38 5.40 10.73
N GLY A 556 0.81 6.43 10.00
CA GLY A 556 0.02 7.12 8.99
C GLY A 556 -0.16 8.62 9.24
N GLY A 557 -0.08 9.40 8.16
CA GLY A 557 -0.37 10.83 8.15
C GLY A 557 -1.83 11.16 7.77
N MET A 558 -2.09 12.45 7.53
CA MET A 558 -3.44 12.96 7.21
C MET A 558 -3.97 12.45 5.87
N MET A 559 -3.05 12.11 4.97
CA MET A 559 -3.32 11.57 3.65
C MET A 559 -3.20 10.04 3.61
N SER A 560 -3.07 9.38 4.78
CA SER A 560 -3.10 7.92 4.83
C SER A 560 -4.49 7.38 4.50
N HIS A 561 -4.57 6.14 4.01
CA HIS A 561 -5.84 5.50 3.71
C HIS A 561 -6.77 5.44 4.92
N ALA A 562 -6.24 5.14 6.11
CA ALA A 562 -7.01 5.17 7.36
C ALA A 562 -7.76 6.51 7.51
N ALA A 563 -7.04 7.62 7.30
CA ALA A 563 -7.57 8.97 7.43
C ALA A 563 -8.60 9.29 6.33
N ILE A 564 -8.32 8.94 5.07
CA ILE A 564 -9.21 9.19 3.94
C ILE A 564 -10.51 8.40 4.08
N VAL A 565 -10.43 7.08 4.31
CA VAL A 565 -11.60 6.21 4.48
C VAL A 565 -12.44 6.67 5.66
N CYS A 566 -11.83 6.96 6.82
CA CYS A 566 -12.56 7.47 7.97
C CYS A 566 -13.33 8.77 7.68
N ARG A 567 -12.75 9.71 6.91
CA ARG A 567 -13.45 10.94 6.52
C ARG A 567 -14.62 10.67 5.58
N GLU A 568 -14.46 9.76 4.64
CA GLU A 568 -15.51 9.38 3.68
C GLU A 568 -16.65 8.58 4.35
N TYR A 569 -16.38 7.91 5.47
CA TYR A 569 -17.38 7.20 6.29
C TYR A 569 -17.89 8.02 7.49
N GLY A 570 -17.32 9.21 7.76
CA GLY A 570 -17.70 10.04 8.91
C GLY A 570 -17.29 9.46 10.27
N VAL A 571 -16.28 8.59 10.29
CA VAL A 571 -15.75 7.92 11.49
C VAL A 571 -14.59 8.76 12.06
N PRO A 572 -14.59 9.09 13.37
CA PRO A 572 -13.45 9.76 14.03
C PRO A 572 -12.16 8.93 13.96
N ALA A 573 -11.02 9.60 13.76
CA ALA A 573 -9.74 8.90 13.63
C ALA A 573 -8.53 9.67 14.17
N VAL A 574 -7.61 8.93 14.79
CA VAL A 574 -6.27 9.40 15.21
C VAL A 574 -5.23 8.45 14.63
N THR A 575 -4.34 8.96 13.77
CA THR A 575 -3.30 8.15 13.12
C THR A 575 -1.91 8.52 13.61
N GLY A 576 -0.90 7.67 13.36
CA GLY A 576 0.49 8.04 13.67
C GLY A 576 0.79 8.15 15.16
N THR A 577 0.11 7.37 16.01
CA THR A 577 0.34 7.38 17.47
C THR A 577 1.66 6.74 17.90
N GLY A 578 2.29 5.97 17.01
CA GLY A 578 3.53 5.22 17.19
C GLY A 578 3.42 3.98 18.08
N PHE A 579 2.52 3.97 19.07
CA PHE A 579 2.52 2.98 20.15
C PHE A 579 1.11 2.61 20.67
N ALA A 580 0.02 2.93 19.95
CA ALA A 580 -1.33 2.55 20.36
C ALA A 580 -1.51 1.04 20.47
N THR A 581 -1.03 0.25 19.51
CA THR A 581 -1.19 -1.23 19.58
C THR A 581 -0.42 -1.88 20.72
N THR A 582 0.56 -1.16 21.28
CA THR A 582 1.40 -1.65 22.37
C THR A 582 0.94 -1.17 23.74
N ASN A 583 0.29 0.00 23.77
CA ASN A 583 -0.14 0.65 25.00
C ASN A 583 -1.62 0.40 25.31
N LEU A 584 -2.40 0.03 24.30
CA LEU A 584 -3.81 -0.32 24.43
C LEU A 584 -3.99 -1.84 24.37
N SER A 585 -5.02 -2.34 25.05
CA SER A 585 -5.42 -3.76 25.03
C SER A 585 -6.86 -3.91 24.58
N THR A 586 -7.17 -5.02 23.90
CA THR A 586 -8.54 -5.35 23.51
C THR A 586 -9.46 -5.41 24.74
N GLY A 587 -10.64 -4.78 24.64
CA GLY A 587 -11.62 -4.62 25.71
C GLY A 587 -11.36 -3.43 26.64
N GLN A 588 -10.27 -2.68 26.46
CA GLN A 588 -10.01 -1.48 27.24
C GLN A 588 -10.91 -0.34 26.78
N ARG A 589 -11.47 0.42 27.72
CA ARG A 589 -12.34 1.55 27.38
C ARG A 589 -11.48 2.79 27.09
N ILE A 590 -11.67 3.37 25.91
CA ILE A 590 -10.92 4.53 25.45
C ILE A 590 -11.86 5.63 24.93
N ARG A 591 -11.41 6.88 25.04
CA ARG A 591 -11.96 8.03 24.34
C ARG A 591 -11.04 8.39 23.19
N VAL A 592 -11.59 8.51 21.98
CA VAL A 592 -10.86 9.00 20.80
C VAL A 592 -11.40 10.38 20.47
N ASP A 593 -10.52 11.39 20.47
CA ASP A 593 -10.79 12.73 19.97
C ASP A 593 -10.02 12.93 18.66
N GLY A 594 -10.69 12.62 17.56
CA GLY A 594 -10.14 12.77 16.21
C GLY A 594 -10.03 14.22 15.76
N THR A 595 -10.60 15.18 16.51
CA THR A 595 -10.45 16.62 16.26
C THR A 595 -9.11 17.13 16.81
N ASN A 596 -8.73 16.68 18.01
CA ASN A 596 -7.50 17.10 18.68
C ASN A 596 -6.34 16.11 18.54
N GLY A 597 -6.57 14.94 17.94
CA GLY A 597 -5.52 13.94 17.74
C GLY A 597 -5.13 13.20 19.03
N THR A 598 -6.07 13.01 19.96
CA THR A 598 -5.79 12.41 21.27
C THR A 598 -6.60 11.14 21.51
N VAL A 599 -5.98 10.19 22.20
CA VAL A 599 -6.62 8.96 22.67
C VAL A 599 -6.40 8.85 24.17
N THR A 600 -7.47 8.75 24.96
CA THR A 600 -7.40 8.68 26.42
C THR A 600 -7.95 7.37 26.92
N VAL A 601 -7.16 6.64 27.71
CA VAL A 601 -7.63 5.49 28.49
C VAL A 601 -8.55 5.99 29.60
N LEU A 602 -9.75 5.41 29.71
CA LEU A 602 -10.76 5.86 30.68
C LEU A 602 -10.80 5.02 31.96
N ASP A 603 -10.26 3.81 31.92
CA ASP A 603 -10.31 2.82 33.01
C ASP A 603 -8.96 2.15 33.26
#